data_AF-A0A956P5D1-F1
#
_entry.id   AF-A0A956P5D1-F1
#
_cell.length_a   1.000
_cell.length_b   1.000
_cell.length_c   1.000
_cell.angle_alpha   90.00
_cell.angle_beta   90.00
_cell.angle_gamma   90.00
#
_symmetry.space_group_name_H-M   'P 1'
#
loop_
_entity.id
_entity.type
_entity.pdbx_description
1 polymer ?
#
loop_
_entity_poly.entity_id
_entity_poly.type
_entity_poly.pdbx_seq_one_letter_code
_entity_poly.pdbx_strand_id
1 'polypeptide(L)'
;MNRMLAALACVGLMTATAAAGDLHVDGRWFKDAAGRVVILRGVNVAGNSKVPPFTPIDSAELLDPLADWGMNAIRLLFTWEAFEPAPGVYDEGYLDYYAQAVDWAWERGLRTIVDIHQDSFSRFTNQGCGEGFPRWAVASDVPTVEPDNSPENCADWGTQMIFDFPMHFAWNRFYSDAEGARTRYLAMIARIAERLGSRPGVAGIDLINEPWGLEDTEILALYEDAEPIVRADAPDW
;
A
#
# COMPACT_ATOMS: atom_id res chain seq x y z
N MET A 1 30.45 -38.07 47.77
CA MET A 1 29.48 -36.96 47.99
C MET A 1 30.28 -35.67 48.05
N ASN A 2 30.16 -34.65 47.20
CA ASN A 2 29.28 -34.35 46.08
C ASN A 2 30.10 -33.46 45.13
N ARG A 3 30.17 -33.79 43.83
CA ARG A 3 30.69 -32.89 42.80
C ARG A 3 29.55 -31.99 42.35
N MET A 4 29.57 -30.70 42.68
CA MET A 4 28.68 -29.71 42.07
C MET A 4 29.32 -29.23 40.78
N LEU A 5 28.76 -29.65 39.63
CA LEU A 5 28.94 -28.96 38.36
C LEU A 5 28.00 -27.75 38.33
N ALA A 6 28.56 -26.55 38.24
CA ALA A 6 27.81 -25.37 37.85
C ALA A 6 27.67 -25.36 36.32
N ALA A 7 26.47 -25.61 35.82
CA ALA A 7 26.14 -25.40 34.42
C ALA A 7 25.91 -23.90 34.20
N LEU A 8 26.83 -23.23 33.51
CA LEU A 8 26.58 -21.93 32.90
C LEU A 8 25.58 -22.13 31.76
N ALA A 9 24.33 -21.74 31.97
CA ALA A 9 23.38 -21.55 30.88
C ALA A 9 23.67 -20.19 30.24
N CYS A 10 24.45 -20.17 29.16
CA CYS A 10 24.50 -19.02 28.25
C CYS A 10 23.13 -18.91 27.56
N VAL A 11 22.24 -18.08 28.10
CA VAL A 11 21.09 -17.57 27.35
C VAL A 11 21.64 -16.56 26.36
N GLY A 12 22.06 -17.05 25.20
CA GLY A 12 22.29 -16.19 24.04
C GLY A 12 20.94 -15.67 23.58
N LEU A 13 20.62 -14.41 23.87
CA LEU A 13 19.62 -13.67 23.11
C LEU A 13 20.15 -13.58 21.68
N MET A 14 19.74 -14.51 20.81
CA MET A 14 19.83 -14.31 19.37
C MET A 14 18.77 -13.26 19.01
N THR A 15 19.16 -12.00 19.01
CA THR A 15 18.48 -11.00 18.19
C THR A 15 18.81 -11.33 16.75
N ALA A 16 18.02 -12.22 16.14
CA ALA A 16 18.00 -12.35 14.70
C ALA A 16 17.42 -11.03 14.17
N THR A 17 18.29 -10.10 13.81
CA THR A 17 17.92 -8.99 12.93
C THR A 17 17.56 -9.61 11.60
N ALA A 18 16.26 -9.85 11.40
CA ALA A 18 15.74 -10.26 10.11
C ALA A 18 16.10 -9.17 9.09
N ALA A 19 16.74 -9.55 7.99
CA ALA A 19 17.11 -8.62 6.94
C ALA A 19 15.87 -8.23 6.13
N ALA A 20 15.98 -7.14 5.36
CA ALA A 20 15.07 -6.91 4.26
C ALA A 20 15.13 -8.10 3.30
N GLY A 21 13.99 -8.55 2.78
CA GLY A 21 13.92 -9.72 1.89
C GLY A 21 13.76 -11.07 2.58
N ASP A 22 13.53 -11.11 3.90
CA ASP A 22 13.29 -12.35 4.64
C ASP A 22 11.91 -13.00 4.41
N LEU A 23 11.23 -12.68 3.31
CA LEU A 23 9.96 -13.31 2.92
C LEU A 23 10.02 -13.61 1.42
N HIS A 24 9.84 -14.88 1.05
CA HIS A 24 9.76 -15.30 -0.35
C HIS A 24 8.61 -16.28 -0.55
N VAL A 25 8.18 -16.44 -1.79
CA VAL A 25 7.15 -17.41 -2.18
C VAL A 25 7.80 -18.75 -2.52
N ASP A 26 7.35 -19.82 -1.87
CA ASP A 26 7.64 -21.21 -2.25
C ASP A 26 6.32 -21.95 -2.47
N GLY A 27 5.96 -22.09 -3.74
CA GLY A 27 4.67 -22.62 -4.17
C GLY A 27 3.53 -21.72 -3.67
N ARG A 28 2.77 -22.21 -2.69
CA ARG A 28 1.61 -21.49 -2.11
C ARG A 28 1.90 -20.82 -0.77
N TRP A 29 3.14 -20.88 -0.30
CA TRP A 29 3.51 -20.43 1.04
C TRP A 29 4.45 -19.24 0.97
N PHE A 30 4.20 -18.27 1.84
CA PHE A 30 5.24 -17.33 2.23
C PHE A 30 6.18 -18.03 3.21
N LYS A 31 7.48 -17.94 2.95
CA LYS A 31 8.53 -18.53 3.78
C LYS A 31 9.56 -17.50 4.17
N ASP A 32 10.11 -17.65 5.37
CA ASP A 32 11.25 -16.85 5.79
C ASP A 32 12.60 -17.46 5.39
N ALA A 33 13.69 -16.74 5.69
CA ALA A 33 15.05 -17.17 5.42
C ALA A 33 15.44 -18.50 6.10
N ALA A 34 14.72 -18.92 7.16
CA ALA A 34 14.91 -20.20 7.82
C ALA A 34 14.03 -21.33 7.21
N GLY A 35 13.26 -21.03 6.16
CA GLY A 35 12.36 -21.95 5.48
C GLY A 35 11.05 -22.22 6.24
N ARG A 36 10.74 -21.44 7.28
CA ARG A 36 9.49 -21.58 8.04
C ARG A 36 8.34 -20.95 7.26
N VAL A 37 7.17 -21.57 7.32
CA VAL A 37 5.94 -20.96 6.79
C VAL A 37 5.57 -19.76 7.65
N VAL A 38 5.38 -18.61 7.01
CA VAL A 38 4.95 -17.37 7.64
C VAL A 38 3.47 -17.17 7.37
N ILE A 39 2.68 -16.96 8.43
CA ILE A 39 1.27 -16.59 8.33
C ILE A 39 1.17 -15.12 8.72
N LEU A 40 0.82 -14.27 7.75
CA LEU A 40 0.61 -12.85 7.99
C LEU A 40 -0.80 -12.63 8.57
N ARG A 41 -0.87 -11.96 9.73
CA ARG A 41 -2.10 -11.60 10.44
C ARG A 41 -2.00 -10.16 10.90
N GLY A 42 -2.95 -9.35 10.48
CA GLY A 42 -2.83 -7.90 10.58
C GLY A 42 -4.12 -7.16 10.32
N VAL A 43 -3.97 -5.86 10.11
CA VAL A 43 -5.04 -4.90 9.82
C VAL A 43 -4.63 -3.96 8.69
N ASN A 44 -5.62 -3.31 8.07
CA ASN A 44 -5.37 -2.17 7.19
C ASN A 44 -5.09 -0.92 8.05
N VAL A 45 -4.08 -0.14 7.67
CA VAL A 45 -3.65 1.08 8.37
C VAL A 45 -3.42 2.18 7.32
N ALA A 46 -4.02 3.37 7.41
CA ALA A 46 -5.14 3.74 8.27
C ALA A 46 -6.23 4.36 7.41
N GLY A 47 -7.50 4.05 7.68
CA GLY A 47 -8.62 4.53 6.84
C GLY A 47 -8.75 6.06 6.77
N ASN A 48 -8.17 6.80 7.72
CA ASN A 48 -8.09 8.26 7.70
C ASN A 48 -6.92 8.82 6.86
N SER A 49 -6.13 7.98 6.18
CA SER A 49 -5.13 8.42 5.19
C SER A 49 -5.70 8.63 3.80
N LYS A 50 -6.96 8.26 3.55
CA LYS A 50 -7.61 8.30 2.24
C LYS A 50 -7.83 9.70 1.67
N VAL A 51 -7.93 10.69 2.55
CA VAL A 51 -8.20 12.10 2.20
C VAL A 51 -7.20 13.02 2.92
N PRO A 52 -7.02 14.29 2.47
CA PRO A 52 -6.10 15.20 3.13
C PRO A 52 -6.37 15.29 4.64
N PRO A 53 -5.31 15.30 5.48
CA PRO A 53 -3.91 15.55 5.14
C PRO A 53 -3.07 14.32 4.77
N PHE A 54 -3.66 13.14 4.57
CA PHE A 54 -3.01 11.88 4.12
C PHE A 54 -1.95 11.27 5.05
N THR A 55 -1.54 11.95 6.13
CA THR A 55 -0.44 11.55 7.01
C THR A 55 -0.87 11.27 8.46
N PRO A 56 -1.83 10.35 8.70
CA PRO A 56 -2.38 10.15 10.04
C PRO A 56 -1.47 9.40 11.03
N ILE A 57 -0.40 8.76 10.57
CA ILE A 57 0.55 8.04 11.43
C ILE A 57 1.68 9.01 11.78
N ASP A 58 1.45 9.92 12.71
CA ASP A 58 2.41 10.98 13.07
C ASP A 58 3.39 10.57 14.18
N SER A 59 3.18 9.40 14.79
CA SER A 59 4.04 8.86 15.83
C SER A 59 4.10 7.34 15.78
N ALA A 60 5.22 6.79 16.26
CA ALA A 60 5.46 5.35 16.29
C ALA A 60 4.49 4.64 17.26
N GLU A 61 4.12 5.30 18.35
CA GLU A 61 3.26 4.78 19.43
C GLU A 61 1.86 4.40 18.94
N LEU A 62 1.38 5.00 17.85
CA LEU A 62 0.10 4.63 17.23
C LEU A 62 0.07 3.17 16.75
N LEU A 63 1.25 2.57 16.50
CA LEU A 63 1.38 1.18 16.05
C LEU A 63 1.63 0.20 17.20
N ASP A 64 1.92 0.68 18.42
CA ASP A 64 2.22 -0.18 19.59
C ASP A 64 1.11 -1.21 19.88
N PRO A 65 -0.19 -0.85 19.87
CA PRO A 65 -1.25 -1.80 20.20
C PRO A 65 -1.30 -3.01 19.25
N LEU A 66 -0.91 -2.84 17.99
CA LEU A 66 -0.98 -3.91 16.99
C LEU A 66 -0.03 -5.05 17.34
N ALA A 67 1.19 -4.73 17.77
CA ALA A 67 2.16 -5.71 18.21
C ALA A 67 1.70 -6.41 19.50
N ASP A 68 1.14 -5.66 20.45
CA ASP A 68 0.60 -6.19 21.70
C ASP A 68 -0.58 -7.15 21.49
N TRP A 69 -1.36 -6.95 20.43
CA TRP A 69 -2.43 -7.86 20.02
C TRP A 69 -1.92 -9.11 19.29
N GLY A 70 -0.61 -9.23 19.09
CA GLY A 70 0.02 -10.36 18.41
C GLY A 70 -0.10 -10.31 16.89
N MET A 71 -0.38 -9.14 16.31
CA MET A 71 -0.30 -8.94 14.86
C MET A 71 1.16 -8.95 14.41
N ASN A 72 1.39 -9.38 13.17
CA ASN A 72 2.73 -9.40 12.56
C ASN A 72 2.75 -8.78 11.17
N ALA A 73 1.65 -8.15 10.76
CA ALA A 73 1.54 -7.48 9.47
C ALA A 73 0.60 -6.28 9.53
N ILE A 74 0.81 -5.33 8.62
CA ILE A 74 -0.11 -4.26 8.28
C ILE A 74 -0.23 -4.17 6.75
N ARG A 75 -1.42 -3.81 6.26
CA ARG A 75 -1.60 -3.31 4.89
C ARG A 75 -1.67 -1.79 4.98
N LEU A 76 -0.58 -1.14 4.58
CA LEU A 76 -0.39 0.29 4.75
C LEU A 76 -0.87 1.02 3.48
N LEU A 77 -1.84 1.90 3.64
CA LEU A 77 -2.47 2.63 2.53
C LEU A 77 -1.54 3.73 2.02
N PHE A 78 -1.19 3.64 0.74
CA PHE A 78 -0.51 4.64 -0.06
C PHE A 78 -1.51 5.33 -0.99
N THR A 79 -1.61 6.65 -0.95
CA THR A 79 -2.59 7.42 -1.73
C THR A 79 -1.88 8.19 -2.84
N TRP A 80 -2.20 7.89 -4.11
CA TRP A 80 -1.53 8.53 -5.25
C TRP A 80 -1.71 10.06 -5.25
N GLU A 81 -2.89 10.56 -4.87
CA GLU A 81 -3.14 11.99 -4.76
C GLU A 81 -2.17 12.70 -3.81
N ALA A 82 -1.80 12.06 -2.71
CA ALA A 82 -0.86 12.60 -1.75
C ALA A 82 0.56 12.68 -2.33
N PHE A 83 0.95 11.65 -3.09
CA PHE A 83 2.29 11.53 -3.64
C PHE A 83 2.52 12.35 -4.92
N GLU A 84 1.55 12.43 -5.82
CA GLU A 84 1.67 13.18 -7.09
C GLU A 84 0.53 14.23 -7.19
N PRO A 85 0.55 15.29 -6.37
CA PRO A 85 -0.55 16.27 -6.31
C PRO A 85 -0.77 17.04 -7.62
N ALA A 86 0.23 17.12 -8.49
CA ALA A 86 0.13 17.66 -9.85
C ALA A 86 0.95 16.78 -10.81
N PRO A 87 0.62 16.75 -12.12
CA PRO A 87 1.28 15.84 -13.05
C PRO A 87 2.81 16.02 -13.06
N GLY A 88 3.53 15.04 -12.54
CA GLY A 88 5.00 15.00 -12.48
C GLY A 88 5.61 15.81 -11.36
N VAL A 89 4.79 16.32 -10.44
CA VAL A 89 5.21 16.97 -9.21
C VAL A 89 5.02 15.95 -8.09
N TYR A 90 6.12 15.35 -7.66
CA TYR A 90 6.12 14.36 -6.59
C TYR A 90 6.35 15.03 -5.23
N ASP A 91 5.55 14.66 -4.24
CA ASP A 91 5.71 15.05 -2.84
C ASP A 91 6.65 14.04 -2.15
N GLU A 92 7.94 14.35 -2.18
CA GLU A 92 8.97 13.56 -1.49
C GLU A 92 8.78 13.57 0.04
N GLY A 93 8.13 14.60 0.59
CA GLY A 93 7.80 14.66 2.01
C GLY A 93 6.76 13.62 2.40
N TYR A 94 5.75 13.40 1.56
CA TYR A 94 4.80 12.30 1.73
C TYR A 94 5.49 10.94 1.65
N LEU A 95 6.40 10.76 0.69
CA LEU A 95 7.13 9.50 0.54
C LEU A 95 8.09 9.24 1.72
N ASP A 96 8.71 10.28 2.27
CA ASP A 96 9.52 10.20 3.49
C ASP A 96 8.69 9.84 4.72
N TYR A 97 7.52 10.46 4.89
CA TYR A 97 6.54 10.07 5.90
C TYR A 97 6.15 8.59 5.78
N TYR A 98 5.82 8.15 4.56
CA TYR A 98 5.35 6.79 4.31
C TYR A 98 6.44 5.78 4.66
N ALA A 99 7.67 6.07 4.23
CA ALA A 99 8.83 5.27 4.59
C ALA A 99 9.02 5.23 6.12
N GLN A 100 8.94 6.37 6.82
CA GLN A 100 9.06 6.40 8.28
C GLN A 100 8.00 5.53 8.98
N ALA A 101 6.76 5.51 8.50
CA ALA A 101 5.72 4.63 9.00
C ALA A 101 6.05 3.14 8.79
N VAL A 102 6.65 2.78 7.65
CA VAL A 102 7.18 1.42 7.38
C VAL A 102 8.27 1.05 8.40
N ASP A 103 9.20 1.96 8.70
CA ASP A 103 10.27 1.70 9.68
C ASP A 103 9.68 1.48 11.08
N TRP A 104 8.73 2.31 11.51
CA TRP A 104 8.07 2.15 12.81
C TRP A 104 7.30 0.85 12.91
N ALA A 105 6.63 0.42 11.83
CA ALA A 105 5.98 -0.88 11.78
C ALA A 105 7.01 -2.01 11.94
N TRP A 106 8.12 -1.93 11.21
CA TRP A 106 9.15 -2.96 11.25
C TRP A 106 9.85 -3.08 12.61
N GLU A 107 10.14 -1.96 13.29
CA GLU A 107 10.67 -1.94 14.65
C GLU A 107 9.79 -2.68 15.67
N ARG A 108 8.50 -2.83 15.37
CA ARG A 108 7.49 -3.55 16.16
C ARG A 108 7.26 -4.98 15.68
N GLY A 109 8.05 -5.46 14.71
CA GLY A 109 7.89 -6.78 14.12
C GLY A 109 6.68 -6.90 13.19
N LEU A 110 6.12 -5.79 12.73
CA LEU A 110 5.04 -5.75 11.75
C LEU A 110 5.63 -5.68 10.35
N ARG A 111 5.25 -6.61 9.48
CA ARG A 111 5.57 -6.54 8.04
C ARG A 111 4.56 -5.66 7.32
N THR A 112 5.01 -4.85 6.38
CA THR A 112 4.14 -3.94 5.62
C THR A 112 3.86 -4.50 4.22
N ILE A 113 2.58 -4.60 3.87
CA ILE A 113 2.12 -4.69 2.49
C ILE A 113 1.81 -3.25 2.05
N VAL A 114 2.50 -2.75 1.01
CA VAL A 114 2.24 -1.42 0.46
C VAL A 114 0.99 -1.50 -0.40
N ASP A 115 -0.05 -0.76 -0.07
CA ASP A 115 -1.34 -0.82 -0.76
C ASP A 115 -1.61 0.50 -1.47
N ILE A 116 -1.56 0.49 -2.81
CA ILE A 116 -1.93 1.68 -3.59
C ILE A 116 -3.46 1.79 -3.57
N HIS A 117 -3.94 2.62 -2.66
CA HIS A 117 -5.33 2.63 -2.25
C HIS A 117 -6.17 3.59 -3.08
N GLN A 118 -7.40 3.16 -3.39
CA GLN A 118 -8.46 3.95 -3.97
C GLN A 118 -9.80 3.31 -3.62
N ASP A 119 -10.83 4.14 -3.48
CA ASP A 119 -12.22 3.74 -3.49
C ASP A 119 -12.91 4.65 -4.50
N SER A 120 -13.60 4.03 -5.46
CA SER A 120 -14.31 4.75 -6.50
C SER A 120 -13.43 5.79 -7.23
N PHE A 121 -12.18 5.44 -7.55
CA PHE A 121 -11.22 6.20 -8.35
C PHE A 121 -10.65 7.47 -7.70
N SER A 122 -11.47 8.48 -7.39
CA SER A 122 -11.00 9.79 -6.93
C SER A 122 -12.05 10.53 -6.09
N ARG A 123 -11.61 11.40 -5.17
CA ARG A 123 -12.52 12.26 -4.38
C ARG A 123 -13.33 13.27 -5.18
N PHE A 124 -13.04 13.39 -6.48
CA PHE A 124 -13.79 14.21 -7.44
C PHE A 124 -14.84 13.40 -8.23
N THR A 125 -15.02 12.13 -7.87
CA THR A 125 -15.98 11.19 -8.44
C THR A 125 -16.83 10.57 -7.31
N ASN A 126 -17.79 9.71 -7.66
CA ASN A 126 -18.70 9.09 -6.70
C ASN A 126 -19.40 10.12 -5.81
N GLN A 127 -19.96 11.15 -6.43
CA GLN A 127 -20.64 12.26 -5.72
C GLN A 127 -19.77 12.97 -4.66
N GLY A 128 -18.43 12.90 -4.79
CA GLY A 128 -17.49 13.52 -3.87
C GLY A 128 -16.97 12.56 -2.78
N CYS A 129 -17.34 11.28 -2.85
CA CYS A 129 -17.03 10.27 -1.84
C CYS A 129 -15.85 9.35 -2.17
N GLY A 130 -15.32 9.39 -3.40
CA GLY A 130 -14.17 8.56 -3.75
C GLY A 130 -12.86 9.04 -3.10
N GLU A 131 -11.77 8.38 -3.45
CA GLU A 131 -10.40 8.68 -2.99
C GLU A 131 -9.36 7.89 -3.79
N GLY A 132 -8.07 8.21 -3.64
CA GLY A 132 -6.96 7.52 -4.29
C GLY A 132 -6.29 8.35 -5.38
N PHE A 133 -6.92 8.47 -6.55
CA PHE A 133 -6.34 9.12 -7.72
C PHE A 133 -6.43 10.65 -7.60
N PRO A 134 -5.35 11.40 -7.97
CA PRO A 134 -5.39 12.85 -7.99
C PRO A 134 -6.37 13.38 -9.03
N ARG A 135 -6.89 14.61 -8.82
CA ARG A 135 -7.83 15.25 -9.76
C ARG A 135 -7.36 15.23 -11.21
N TRP A 136 -6.08 15.46 -11.44
CA TRP A 136 -5.52 15.56 -12.79
C TRP A 136 -5.46 14.21 -13.51
N ALA A 137 -5.54 13.08 -12.80
CA ALA A 137 -5.61 11.75 -13.39
C ALA A 137 -7.04 11.36 -13.82
N VAL A 138 -8.05 12.14 -13.41
CA VAL A 138 -9.40 12.04 -13.98
C VAL A 138 -9.40 12.79 -15.32
N ALA A 139 -9.56 12.05 -16.42
CA ALA A 139 -9.52 12.59 -17.78
C ALA A 139 -10.46 13.79 -17.96
N SER A 140 -10.04 14.76 -18.77
CA SER A 140 -10.72 16.04 -18.92
C SER A 140 -12.15 15.96 -19.46
N ASP A 141 -12.50 14.85 -20.13
CA ASP A 141 -13.83 14.59 -20.67
C ASP A 141 -14.76 13.84 -19.70
N VAL A 142 -14.28 13.48 -18.51
CA VAL A 142 -15.07 12.88 -17.44
C VAL A 142 -15.61 13.98 -16.52
N PRO A 143 -16.94 14.08 -16.33
CA PRO A 143 -17.53 15.01 -15.37
C PRO A 143 -17.02 14.76 -13.94
N THR A 144 -16.66 15.84 -13.24
CA THR A 144 -16.24 15.78 -11.83
C THR A 144 -17.15 16.60 -10.93
N VAL A 145 -17.13 16.28 -9.65
CA VAL A 145 -17.77 17.05 -8.58
C VAL A 145 -16.74 17.57 -7.59
N GLU A 146 -17.12 18.53 -6.75
CA GLU A 146 -16.28 18.94 -5.63
C GLU A 146 -16.25 17.85 -4.55
N PRO A 147 -15.12 17.63 -3.87
CA PRO A 147 -15.01 16.62 -2.82
C PRO A 147 -15.96 16.90 -1.64
N ASP A 148 -16.65 15.85 -1.21
CA ASP A 148 -17.50 15.82 -0.01
C ASP A 148 -17.45 14.42 0.60
N ASN A 149 -16.38 14.15 1.35
CA ASN A 149 -16.21 12.89 2.07
C ASN A 149 -16.91 12.89 3.44
N SER A 150 -18.00 13.66 3.60
CA SER A 150 -18.76 13.68 4.86
C SER A 150 -19.44 12.33 5.13
N PRO A 151 -19.60 11.92 6.40
CA PRO A 151 -20.32 10.70 6.74
C PRO A 151 -21.74 10.66 6.17
N GLU A 152 -22.40 11.81 6.05
CA GLU A 152 -23.75 11.93 5.50
C GLU A 152 -23.78 11.66 3.99
N ASN A 153 -22.86 12.27 3.23
CA ASN A 153 -22.78 12.06 1.79
C ASN A 153 -22.35 10.63 1.46
N CYS A 154 -21.40 10.09 2.22
CA CYS A 154 -20.74 8.82 1.90
C CYS A 154 -21.29 7.61 2.66
N ALA A 155 -22.40 7.74 3.38
CA ALA A 155 -23.01 6.62 4.10
C ALA A 155 -23.28 5.40 3.19
N ASP A 156 -23.70 5.66 1.94
CA ASP A 156 -24.06 4.65 0.95
C ASP A 156 -23.11 4.66 -0.27
N TRP A 157 -21.84 5.07 -0.08
CA TRP A 157 -20.87 5.26 -1.16
C TRP A 157 -20.74 4.03 -2.08
N GLY A 158 -20.83 2.82 -1.51
CA GLY A 158 -20.75 1.56 -2.26
C GLY A 158 -21.98 1.27 -3.14
N THR A 159 -23.14 1.86 -2.83
CA THR A 159 -24.30 1.83 -3.75
C THR A 159 -24.19 2.95 -4.77
N GLN A 160 -23.71 4.13 -4.37
CA GLN A 160 -23.49 5.27 -5.27
C GLN A 160 -22.52 4.88 -6.40
N MET A 161 -21.43 4.18 -6.08
CA MET A 161 -20.41 3.80 -7.06
C MET A 161 -20.98 2.93 -8.18
N ILE A 162 -21.92 2.01 -7.88
CA ILE A 162 -22.55 1.12 -8.87
C ILE A 162 -23.29 1.91 -9.96
N PHE A 163 -23.77 3.11 -9.63
CA PHE A 163 -24.54 3.96 -10.54
C PHE A 163 -23.80 5.22 -10.98
N ASP A 164 -22.54 5.41 -10.57
CA ASP A 164 -21.71 6.53 -11.00
C ASP A 164 -21.06 6.22 -12.36
N PHE A 165 -21.78 6.50 -13.44
CA PHE A 165 -21.27 6.34 -14.79
C PHE A 165 -20.03 7.19 -15.09
N PRO A 166 -19.93 8.48 -14.68
CA PRO A 166 -18.68 9.23 -14.78
C PRO A 166 -17.47 8.51 -14.18
N MET A 167 -17.60 7.93 -12.99
CA MET A 167 -16.54 7.13 -12.35
C MET A 167 -16.17 5.90 -13.19
N HIS A 168 -17.16 5.17 -13.74
CA HIS A 168 -16.87 4.06 -14.66
C HIS A 168 -16.13 4.52 -15.93
N PHE A 169 -16.47 5.70 -16.47
CA PHE A 169 -15.73 6.29 -17.59
C PHE A 169 -14.30 6.68 -17.18
N ALA A 170 -14.07 7.13 -15.95
CA ALA A 170 -12.73 7.41 -15.43
C ALA A 170 -11.83 6.16 -15.47
N TRP A 171 -12.35 5.00 -15.06
CA TRP A 171 -11.64 3.72 -15.17
C TRP A 171 -11.30 3.36 -16.62
N ASN A 172 -12.26 3.48 -17.54
CA ASN A 172 -11.99 3.21 -18.95
C ASN A 172 -10.92 4.15 -19.53
N ARG A 173 -10.95 5.42 -19.15
CA ARG A 173 -9.93 6.41 -19.53
C ARG A 173 -8.56 6.08 -18.94
N PHE A 174 -8.51 5.62 -17.70
CA PHE A 174 -7.28 5.14 -17.07
C PHE A 174 -6.68 3.95 -17.82
N TYR A 175 -7.44 2.87 -18.07
CA TYR A 175 -6.89 1.69 -18.76
C TYR A 175 -6.45 1.96 -20.19
N SER A 176 -7.12 2.89 -20.89
CA SER A 176 -6.70 3.34 -22.23
C SER A 176 -5.56 4.35 -22.24
N ASP A 177 -4.99 4.65 -21.07
CA ASP A 177 -3.95 5.67 -20.85
C ASP A 177 -4.31 7.04 -21.42
N ALA A 178 -5.59 7.42 -21.32
CA ALA A 178 -6.05 8.73 -21.72
C ALA A 178 -5.29 9.80 -20.92
N GLU A 179 -4.74 10.78 -21.65
CA GLU A 179 -3.96 11.89 -21.07
C GLU A 179 -2.72 11.45 -20.27
N GLY A 180 -2.28 10.18 -20.41
CA GLY A 180 -1.09 9.64 -19.77
C GLY A 180 -1.25 9.23 -18.30
N ALA A 181 -2.50 9.07 -17.82
CA ALA A 181 -2.76 8.71 -16.42
C ALA A 181 -2.13 7.35 -16.03
N ARG A 182 -2.29 6.30 -16.83
CA ARG A 182 -1.72 4.97 -16.54
C ARG A 182 -0.20 4.98 -16.65
N THR A 183 0.34 5.69 -17.63
CA THR A 183 1.79 5.91 -17.73
C THR A 183 2.36 6.52 -16.45
N ARG A 184 1.67 7.50 -15.85
CA ARG A 184 2.11 8.12 -14.59
C ARG A 184 1.89 7.23 -13.36
N TYR A 185 0.81 6.45 -13.34
CA TYR A 185 0.58 5.46 -12.29
C TYR A 185 1.71 4.43 -12.23
N LEU A 186 2.15 3.93 -13.38
CA LEU A 186 3.31 3.05 -13.49
C LEU A 186 4.62 3.75 -13.07
N ALA A 187 4.77 5.04 -13.35
CA ALA A 187 5.91 5.83 -12.86
C ALA A 187 5.90 6.01 -11.32
N MET A 188 4.72 6.18 -10.71
CA MET A 188 4.57 6.14 -9.25
C MET A 188 4.97 4.77 -8.69
N ILE A 189 4.52 3.67 -9.29
CA ILE A 189 4.92 2.32 -8.86
C ILE A 189 6.44 2.17 -8.87
N ALA A 190 7.10 2.65 -9.93
CA ALA A 190 8.57 2.65 -10.02
C ALA A 190 9.21 3.41 -8.83
N ARG A 191 8.69 4.58 -8.47
CA ARG A 191 9.18 5.40 -7.33
C ARG A 191 9.00 4.69 -6.00
N ILE A 192 7.86 4.02 -5.80
CA ILE A 192 7.58 3.24 -4.60
C ILE A 192 8.57 2.08 -4.50
N ALA A 193 8.76 1.33 -5.59
CA ALA A 193 9.70 0.22 -5.66
C ALA A 193 11.15 0.69 -5.43
N GLU A 194 11.58 1.79 -6.03
CA GLU A 194 12.89 2.42 -5.81
C GLU A 194 13.10 2.76 -4.32
N ARG A 195 12.09 3.36 -3.67
CA ARG A 195 12.19 3.83 -2.29
C ARG A 195 12.16 2.71 -1.26
N LEU A 196 11.36 1.67 -1.51
CA LEU A 196 10.99 0.66 -0.51
C LEU A 196 11.49 -0.74 -0.84
N GLY A 197 11.91 -1.02 -2.08
CA GLY A 197 12.24 -2.36 -2.59
C GLY A 197 13.30 -3.10 -1.77
N SER A 198 14.31 -2.38 -1.28
CA SER A 198 15.37 -2.91 -0.42
C SER A 198 15.16 -2.66 1.08
N ARG A 199 14.02 -2.05 1.47
CA ARG A 199 13.74 -1.66 2.85
C ARG A 199 13.24 -2.85 3.67
N PRO A 200 13.77 -3.07 4.88
CA PRO A 200 13.34 -4.19 5.70
C PRO A 200 11.90 -4.05 6.16
N GLY A 201 11.27 -5.21 6.39
CA GLY A 201 9.88 -5.28 6.83
C GLY A 201 8.84 -5.14 5.72
N VAL A 202 9.19 -4.71 4.51
CA VAL A 202 8.24 -4.72 3.39
C VAL A 202 8.04 -6.14 2.87
N ALA A 203 6.80 -6.60 2.84
CA ALA A 203 6.40 -7.92 2.36
C ALA A 203 6.11 -7.95 0.86
N GLY A 204 5.81 -6.80 0.26
CA GLY A 204 5.47 -6.65 -1.15
C GLY A 204 4.55 -5.45 -1.38
N ILE A 205 4.05 -5.37 -2.61
CA ILE A 205 3.15 -4.32 -3.07
C ILE A 205 1.83 -4.91 -3.58
N ASP A 206 0.73 -4.31 -3.14
CA ASP A 206 -0.61 -4.48 -3.68
C ASP A 206 -0.83 -3.34 -4.69
N LEU A 207 -0.83 -3.72 -5.98
CA LEU A 207 -0.64 -2.80 -7.10
C LEU A 207 -1.78 -1.80 -7.28
N ILE A 208 -3.00 -2.15 -6.83
CA ILE A 208 -4.17 -1.28 -6.83
C ILE A 208 -5.26 -1.92 -5.97
N ASN A 209 -5.81 -1.15 -5.01
CA ASN A 209 -6.96 -1.60 -4.24
C ASN A 209 -8.18 -1.76 -5.15
N GLU A 210 -8.90 -2.88 -5.02
CA GLU A 210 -10.24 -3.12 -5.59
C GLU A 210 -10.48 -2.50 -7.00
N PRO A 211 -9.69 -2.88 -8.02
CA PRO A 211 -9.82 -2.27 -9.34
C PRO A 211 -11.17 -2.58 -9.97
N TRP A 212 -11.79 -1.56 -10.58
CA TRP A 212 -12.97 -1.73 -11.42
C TRP A 212 -12.55 -1.89 -12.87
N GLY A 213 -12.83 -3.02 -13.51
CA GLY A 213 -12.47 -3.27 -14.90
C GLY A 213 -12.67 -4.74 -15.30
N LEU A 214 -12.39 -5.03 -16.56
CA LEU A 214 -12.35 -6.39 -17.09
C LEU A 214 -11.07 -7.11 -16.62
N GLU A 215 -11.24 -8.21 -15.90
CA GLU A 215 -10.14 -8.97 -15.27
C GLU A 215 -9.02 -9.32 -16.26
N ASP A 216 -9.36 -9.93 -17.40
CA ASP A 216 -8.38 -10.48 -18.34
C ASP A 216 -7.72 -9.45 -19.28
N THR A 217 -8.35 -8.29 -19.52
CA THR A 217 -7.90 -7.36 -20.56
C THR A 217 -7.48 -5.99 -20.04
N GLU A 218 -7.98 -5.59 -18.88
CA GLU A 218 -7.69 -4.27 -18.29
C GLU A 218 -6.83 -4.44 -17.04
N ILE A 219 -7.30 -5.26 -16.08
CA ILE A 219 -6.61 -5.45 -14.79
C ILE A 219 -5.34 -6.29 -14.97
N LEU A 220 -5.44 -7.43 -15.65
CA LEU A 220 -4.27 -8.28 -15.93
C LEU A 220 -3.19 -7.51 -16.70
N ALA A 221 -3.58 -6.74 -17.72
CA ALA A 221 -2.65 -5.94 -18.50
C ALA A 221 -1.95 -4.87 -17.66
N LEU A 222 -2.64 -4.23 -16.71
CA LEU A 222 -2.00 -3.33 -15.72
C LEU A 222 -0.94 -4.07 -14.90
N TYR A 223 -1.24 -5.28 -14.43
CA TYR A 223 -0.32 -6.05 -13.59
C TYR A 223 0.89 -6.57 -14.37
N GLU A 224 0.68 -7.04 -15.60
CA GLU A 224 1.76 -7.48 -16.50
C GLU A 224 2.72 -6.32 -16.83
N ASP A 225 2.21 -5.09 -16.98
CA ASP A 225 3.06 -3.91 -17.21
C ASP A 225 3.76 -3.43 -15.93
N ALA A 226 3.12 -3.58 -14.77
CA ALA A 226 3.68 -3.18 -13.48
C ALA A 226 4.74 -4.16 -12.95
N GLU A 227 4.61 -5.46 -13.20
CA GLU A 227 5.56 -6.48 -12.73
C GLU A 227 7.03 -6.16 -13.07
N PRO A 228 7.41 -5.94 -14.35
CA PRO A 228 8.81 -5.67 -14.69
C PRO A 228 9.32 -4.35 -14.09
N ILE A 229 8.43 -3.38 -13.84
CA ILE A 229 8.75 -2.11 -13.19
C ILE A 229 9.09 -2.34 -11.71
N VAL A 230 8.25 -3.08 -10.99
CA VAL A 230 8.51 -3.45 -9.60
C VAL A 230 9.81 -4.25 -9.50
N ARG A 231 9.98 -5.26 -10.35
CA ARG A 231 11.15 -6.16 -10.33
C ARG A 231 12.47 -5.44 -10.64
N ALA A 232 12.45 -4.28 -11.30
CA ALA A 232 13.64 -3.52 -11.60
C ALA A 232 14.35 -3.01 -10.33
N ASP A 233 13.57 -2.57 -9.34
CA ASP A 233 14.08 -1.97 -8.09
C ASP A 233 13.78 -2.81 -6.84
N ALA A 234 12.84 -3.76 -6.94
CA ALA A 234 12.44 -4.68 -5.88
C ALA A 234 12.37 -6.13 -6.42
N PRO A 235 13.51 -6.74 -6.78
CA PRO A 235 13.55 -8.05 -7.44
C PRO A 235 12.98 -9.19 -6.61
N ASP A 236 12.91 -9.03 -5.28
CA ASP A 236 12.46 -10.05 -4.33
C ASP A 236 10.97 -9.92 -3.93
N TRP A 237 10.25 -8.90 -4.44
CA TRP A 237 8.82 -8.67 -4.12
C TRP A 237 7.83 -9.61 -4.79
#